data_AF-A0A0M3J0E2-F1
#
_entry.id   AF-A0A0M3J0E2-F1
#
_cell.length_a   1.000
_cell.length_b   1.000
_cell.length_c   1.000
_cell.angle_alpha   90.00
_cell.angle_beta   90.00
_cell.angle_gamma   90.00
#
_symmetry.space_group_name_H-M   'P 1'
#
loop_
_entity.id
_entity.type
_entity.pdbx_description
1 polymer ?
#
loop_
_entity_poly.entity_id
_entity_poly.type
_entity_poly.pdbx_seq_one_letter_code
_entity_poly.pdbx_strand_id
1 'polypeptide(L)'
;MVMHFTPQSILDKLKHLTMKINWFRLRLVLSIAVGLGLFAYVLYGCIVDRVRLISLASFNYKNFWVSIRVLLHYIQHKYNTRYLFQVKWSPVLWGILLQYVAGFVVLKWSAGQIAFQWATEQLVRFLDYTSNGTTFVFGFVPRPPNICGIEGPFSFTSLPIIIFFASLCSTFYYLGVVQWFLLKMAICLQYSMGTTAAESLNAVASVFLGPVTHQYM
;
A
#
# COMPACT_ATOMS: atom_id res chain seq x y z
N MET A 1 40.72 10.50 -38.88
CA MET A 1 39.47 9.80 -39.23
C MET A 1 38.32 10.50 -38.51
N VAL A 2 37.63 11.42 -39.18
CA VAL A 2 36.57 12.25 -38.56
C VAL A 2 35.21 11.58 -38.80
N MET A 3 34.50 11.22 -37.74
CA MET A 3 33.15 10.67 -37.86
C MET A 3 32.14 11.77 -38.18
N HIS A 4 31.52 11.69 -39.36
CA HIS A 4 30.55 12.67 -39.82
C HIS A 4 29.20 12.49 -39.09
N PHE A 5 28.98 13.24 -38.01
CA PHE A 5 27.72 13.18 -37.25
C PHE A 5 26.55 13.71 -38.09
N THR A 6 25.76 12.81 -38.67
CA THR A 6 24.58 13.17 -39.45
C THR A 6 23.38 13.47 -38.54
N PRO A 7 22.63 14.57 -38.78
CA PRO A 7 21.61 15.06 -37.86
C PRO A 7 20.38 14.14 -37.73
N GLN A 8 20.14 13.25 -38.70
CA GLN A 8 19.01 12.30 -38.66
C GLN A 8 19.07 11.35 -37.45
N SER A 9 20.27 10.90 -37.05
CA SER A 9 20.45 9.98 -35.90
C SER A 9 19.97 10.58 -34.56
N ILE A 10 20.06 11.91 -34.42
CA ILE A 10 19.55 12.66 -33.27
C ILE A 10 18.03 12.78 -33.38
N LEU A 11 17.52 13.08 -34.58
CA LEU A 11 16.10 13.23 -34.85
C LEU A 11 15.29 11.94 -34.56
N ASP A 12 15.83 10.77 -34.92
CA ASP A 12 15.18 9.49 -34.66
C ASP A 12 15.26 9.07 -33.19
N LYS A 13 16.37 9.34 -32.50
CA LYS A 13 16.43 9.20 -31.02
C LYS A 13 15.39 10.10 -30.33
N LEU A 14 15.25 11.36 -30.77
CA LEU A 14 14.25 12.27 -30.24
C LEU A 14 12.81 11.80 -30.53
N LYS A 15 12.51 11.32 -31.76
CA LYS A 15 11.23 10.68 -32.07
C LYS A 15 10.94 9.49 -31.17
N HIS A 16 11.92 8.59 -30.97
CA HIS A 16 11.71 7.38 -30.18
C HIS A 16 11.54 7.68 -28.68
N LEU A 17 12.24 8.69 -28.14
CA LEU A 17 12.03 9.20 -26.78
C LEU A 17 10.66 9.88 -26.64
N THR A 18 10.25 10.68 -27.62
CA THR A 18 8.95 11.39 -27.62
C THR A 18 7.77 10.40 -27.77
N MET A 19 7.91 9.35 -28.58
CA MET A 19 6.96 8.24 -28.62
C MET A 19 6.86 7.54 -27.25
N LYS A 20 8.00 7.22 -26.62
CA LYS A 20 8.01 6.50 -25.34
C LYS A 20 7.42 7.32 -24.18
N ILE A 21 7.70 8.63 -24.12
CA ILE A 21 7.09 9.52 -23.12
C ILE A 21 5.58 9.69 -23.36
N ASN A 22 5.15 9.78 -24.63
CA ASN A 22 3.74 9.95 -24.97
C ASN A 22 2.93 8.66 -24.74
N TRP A 23 3.49 7.48 -25.00
CA TRP A 23 2.82 6.20 -24.75
C TRP A 23 2.66 5.89 -23.26
N PHE A 24 3.63 6.29 -22.41
CA PHE A 24 3.42 6.29 -20.96
C PHE A 24 2.35 7.34 -20.60
N ARG A 25 2.42 8.59 -21.09
CA ARG A 25 1.39 9.60 -20.76
C ARG A 25 -0.03 9.15 -21.15
N LEU A 26 -0.18 8.49 -22.30
CA LEU A 26 -1.45 7.93 -22.76
C LEU A 26 -1.98 6.84 -21.81
N ARG A 27 -1.12 5.89 -21.38
CA ARG A 27 -1.48 4.91 -20.34
C ARG A 27 -1.88 5.57 -19.02
N LEU A 28 -1.15 6.60 -18.59
CA LEU A 28 -1.47 7.35 -17.36
C LEU A 28 -2.83 8.03 -17.45
N VAL A 29 -3.12 8.72 -18.57
CA VAL A 29 -4.41 9.40 -18.81
C VAL A 29 -5.55 8.40 -18.92
N LEU A 30 -5.35 7.23 -19.54
CA LEU A 30 -6.32 6.13 -19.53
C LEU A 30 -6.60 5.63 -18.11
N SER A 31 -5.57 5.44 -17.27
CA SER A 31 -5.76 5.06 -15.86
C SER A 31 -6.47 6.15 -15.04
N ILE A 32 -6.22 7.43 -15.30
CA ILE A 32 -6.97 8.55 -14.68
C ILE A 32 -8.44 8.52 -15.13
N ALA A 33 -8.71 8.34 -16.42
CA ALA A 33 -10.06 8.30 -16.98
C ALA A 33 -10.86 7.10 -16.44
N VAL A 34 -10.24 5.92 -16.34
CA VAL A 34 -10.84 4.74 -15.71
C VAL A 34 -11.05 4.97 -14.20
N GLY A 35 -10.10 5.61 -13.50
CA GLY A 35 -10.24 5.97 -12.09
C GLY A 35 -11.40 6.93 -11.84
N LEU A 36 -11.56 7.97 -12.66
CA LEU A 36 -12.69 8.90 -12.63
C LEU A 36 -14.01 8.22 -13.01
N GLY A 37 -14.01 7.32 -14.00
CA GLY A 37 -15.19 6.52 -14.37
C GLY A 37 -15.65 5.60 -13.24
N LEU A 38 -14.72 4.92 -12.56
CA LEU A 38 -15.01 4.11 -11.38
C LEU A 38 -15.49 4.96 -10.20
N PHE A 39 -14.89 6.12 -9.97
CA PHE A 39 -15.32 7.07 -8.94
C PHE A 39 -16.75 7.58 -9.20
N ALA A 40 -17.07 7.95 -10.45
CA ALA A 40 -18.42 8.35 -10.86
C ALA A 40 -19.43 7.19 -10.76
N TYR A 41 -19.06 5.97 -11.15
CA TYR A 41 -19.90 4.78 -11.04
C TYR A 41 -20.21 4.41 -9.57
N VAL A 42 -19.23 4.56 -8.67
CA VAL A 42 -19.44 4.34 -7.23
C VAL A 42 -20.20 5.50 -6.58
N LEU A 43 -20.04 6.75 -7.04
CA LEU A 43 -20.91 7.86 -6.63
C LEU A 43 -22.37 7.59 -7.03
N TYR A 44 -22.62 7.11 -8.24
CA TYR A 44 -23.94 6.66 -8.70
C TYR A 44 -24.49 5.55 -7.78
N GLY A 45 -23.68 4.53 -7.47
CA GLY A 45 -24.05 3.49 -6.49
C GLY A 45 -24.24 4.00 -5.05
N CYS A 46 -23.62 5.12 -4.67
CA CYS A 46 -23.78 5.76 -3.35
C CYS A 46 -25.05 6.61 -3.25
N ILE A 47 -25.57 7.11 -4.38
CA ILE A 47 -26.86 7.79 -4.47
C ILE A 47 -28.01 6.78 -4.32
N VAL A 48 -27.84 5.54 -4.80
CA VAL A 48 -28.84 4.46 -4.67
C VAL A 48 -28.89 3.91 -3.23
N ASP A 49 -27.75 3.55 -2.63
CA ASP A 49 -27.68 2.97 -1.28
C ASP A 49 -27.61 4.06 -0.18
N ARG A 50 -28.74 4.57 0.31
CA ARG A 50 -28.74 5.62 1.37
C ARG A 50 -28.03 5.25 2.68
N VAL A 51 -27.76 3.97 2.94
CA VAL A 51 -26.94 3.53 4.10
C VAL A 51 -25.45 3.83 3.88
N ARG A 52 -24.93 3.80 2.65
CA ARG A 52 -23.52 4.12 2.33
C ARG A 52 -23.17 5.57 2.63
N LEU A 53 -24.16 6.47 2.52
CA LEU A 53 -24.01 7.86 2.93
C LEU A 53 -23.62 8.01 4.41
N ILE A 54 -23.88 7.03 5.30
CA ILE A 54 -23.48 7.13 6.72
C ILE A 54 -21.95 7.09 6.89
N SER A 55 -21.19 6.47 5.98
CA SER A 55 -19.73 6.52 5.97
C SER A 55 -19.17 7.87 5.47
N LEU A 56 -19.97 8.66 4.76
CA LEU A 56 -19.55 9.93 4.14
C LEU A 56 -20.09 11.14 4.93
N ALA A 57 -21.34 11.05 5.39
CA ALA A 57 -21.96 11.85 6.45
C ALA A 57 -21.55 11.36 7.86
N SER A 58 -20.40 10.72 8.01
CA SER A 58 -19.84 10.27 9.29
C SER A 58 -19.30 11.44 10.13
N PHE A 59 -19.88 12.63 10.00
CA PHE A 59 -19.61 13.84 10.78
C PHE A 59 -20.26 13.81 12.18
N ASN A 60 -20.64 12.62 12.64
CA ASN A 60 -21.17 12.41 13.99
C ASN A 60 -20.03 12.33 15.03
N TYR A 61 -20.37 12.69 16.27
CA TYR A 61 -19.48 13.02 17.38
C TYR A 61 -18.27 12.10 17.65
N LYS A 62 -18.31 10.81 17.30
CA LYS A 62 -17.15 9.90 17.43
C LYS A 62 -15.94 10.35 16.58
N ASN A 63 -16.16 11.04 15.47
CA ASN A 63 -15.09 11.52 14.58
C ASN A 63 -14.52 12.90 14.97
N PHE A 64 -14.82 13.39 16.17
CA PHE A 64 -14.20 14.60 16.77
C PHE A 64 -12.67 14.59 16.65
N TRP A 65 -12.03 13.44 16.86
CA TRP A 65 -10.57 13.26 16.75
C TRP A 65 -10.01 13.41 15.32
N VAL A 66 -10.83 13.22 14.29
CA VAL A 66 -10.42 13.48 12.90
C VAL A 66 -10.52 14.98 12.61
N SER A 67 -11.65 15.60 12.97
CA SER A 67 -11.85 17.04 12.84
C SER A 67 -10.82 17.85 13.62
N ILE A 68 -10.45 17.42 14.84
CA ILE A 68 -9.43 18.11 15.63
C ILE A 68 -8.02 17.93 15.06
N ARG A 69 -7.69 16.79 14.42
CA ARG A 69 -6.43 16.64 13.67
C ARG A 69 -6.36 17.61 12.49
N VAL A 70 -7.44 17.72 11.71
CA VAL A 70 -7.51 18.69 10.59
C VAL A 70 -7.42 20.13 11.11
N LEU A 71 -8.12 20.46 12.20
CA LEU A 71 -8.06 21.78 12.82
C LEU A 71 -6.66 22.11 13.37
N LEU A 72 -6.02 21.17 14.07
CA LEU A 72 -4.65 21.33 14.57
C LEU A 72 -3.64 21.50 13.43
N HIS A 73 -3.78 20.71 12.35
CA HIS A 73 -2.90 20.85 11.18
C HIS A 73 -3.12 22.20 10.47
N TYR A 74 -4.37 22.68 10.38
CA TYR A 74 -4.71 24.00 9.87
C TYR A 74 -4.17 25.14 10.76
N ILE A 75 -4.20 24.97 12.09
CA ILE A 75 -3.61 25.91 13.04
C ILE A 75 -2.07 25.92 12.91
N GLN A 76 -1.42 24.76 12.89
CA GLN A 76 0.02 24.64 12.66
C GLN A 76 0.46 25.29 11.34
N HIS A 77 -0.31 25.07 10.26
CA HIS A 77 -0.10 25.69 8.96
C HIS A 77 -0.29 27.22 9.02
N LYS A 78 -1.32 27.71 9.72
CA LYS A 78 -1.57 29.16 9.90
C LYS A 78 -0.51 29.87 10.73
N TYR A 79 0.14 29.18 11.66
CA TYR A 79 1.29 29.70 12.43
C TYR A 79 2.63 29.64 11.67
N ASN A 80 2.69 28.95 10.52
CA ASN A 80 3.95 28.62 9.87
C ASN A 80 4.01 29.11 8.41
N THR A 81 3.90 30.44 8.26
CA THR A 81 3.69 31.21 7.01
C THR A 81 4.86 31.20 6.01
N ARG A 82 5.73 30.18 6.02
CA ARG A 82 6.96 30.10 5.20
C ARG A 82 6.84 29.30 3.90
N TYR A 83 5.80 28.46 3.72
CA TYR A 83 5.77 27.45 2.64
C TYR A 83 4.48 27.36 1.81
N LEU A 84 3.50 28.26 2.04
CA LEU A 84 2.13 28.22 1.51
C LEU A 84 1.98 27.92 0.00
N PHE A 85 2.99 28.25 -0.82
CA PHE A 85 2.96 28.14 -2.27
C PHE A 85 3.85 27.03 -2.87
N GLN A 86 4.49 26.17 -2.06
CA GLN A 86 5.38 25.10 -2.55
C GLN A 86 4.78 23.68 -2.51
N VAL A 87 3.52 23.53 -2.11
CA VAL A 87 2.84 22.22 -2.05
C VAL A 87 2.63 21.66 -3.47
N LYS A 88 3.30 20.55 -3.78
CA LYS A 88 3.05 19.75 -4.98
C LYS A 88 1.75 18.97 -4.78
N TRP A 89 0.68 19.34 -5.49
CA TRP A 89 -0.64 18.71 -5.35
C TRP A 89 -0.77 17.34 -6.04
N SER A 90 0.09 17.04 -7.04
CA SER A 90 -0.01 15.81 -7.83
C SER A 90 0.11 14.53 -7.00
N PRO A 91 1.09 14.36 -6.07
CA PRO A 91 1.16 13.18 -5.22
C PRO A 91 -0.05 13.01 -4.29
N VAL A 92 -0.64 14.12 -3.82
CA VAL A 92 -1.82 14.09 -2.93
C VAL A 92 -3.04 13.53 -3.67
N LEU A 93 -3.32 14.05 -4.87
CA LEU A 93 -4.42 13.57 -5.71
C LEU A 93 -4.20 12.11 -6.15
N TRP A 94 -2.96 11.75 -6.52
CA TRP A 94 -2.61 10.37 -6.87
C TRP A 94 -2.72 9.39 -5.70
N GLY A 95 -2.33 9.78 -4.49
CA GLY A 95 -2.45 8.95 -3.29
C GLY A 95 -3.90 8.60 -2.97
N ILE A 96 -4.79 9.60 -3.01
CA ILE A 96 -6.24 9.42 -2.80
C ILE A 96 -6.82 8.50 -3.89
N LEU A 97 -6.47 8.73 -5.17
CA LEU A 97 -6.95 7.90 -6.28
C LEU A 97 -6.45 6.45 -6.17
N LEU A 98 -5.17 6.23 -5.86
CA LEU A 98 -4.58 4.91 -5.73
C LEU A 98 -5.19 4.14 -4.56
N GLN A 99 -5.33 4.77 -3.38
CA GLN A 99 -6.00 4.18 -2.21
C GLN A 99 -7.45 3.80 -2.53
N TYR A 100 -8.17 4.64 -3.27
CA TYR A 100 -9.55 4.40 -3.67
C TYR A 100 -9.67 3.21 -4.65
N VAL A 101 -8.81 3.16 -5.67
CA VAL A 101 -8.77 2.06 -6.65
C VAL A 101 -8.40 0.73 -5.97
N ALA A 102 -7.41 0.73 -5.07
CA ALA A 102 -7.06 -0.47 -4.29
C ALA A 102 -8.23 -0.96 -3.43
N GLY A 103 -8.91 -0.04 -2.73
CA GLY A 103 -10.11 -0.35 -1.95
C GLY A 103 -11.26 -0.91 -2.81
N PHE A 104 -11.50 -0.36 -3.99
CA PHE A 104 -12.51 -0.87 -4.92
C PHE A 104 -12.19 -2.28 -5.41
N VAL A 105 -10.94 -2.53 -5.81
CA VAL A 105 -10.49 -3.84 -6.33
C VAL A 105 -10.58 -4.92 -5.26
N VAL A 106 -10.24 -4.63 -3.99
CA VAL A 106 -10.30 -5.65 -2.92
C VAL A 106 -11.72 -5.83 -2.37
N LEU A 107 -12.47 -4.73 -2.15
CA LEU A 107 -13.72 -4.77 -1.38
C LEU A 107 -15.00 -4.82 -2.23
N LYS A 108 -14.93 -4.48 -3.52
CA LYS A 108 -16.12 -4.35 -4.39
C LYS A 108 -16.08 -5.17 -5.69
N TRP A 109 -14.89 -5.47 -6.21
CA TRP A 109 -14.74 -6.31 -7.41
C TRP A 109 -14.79 -7.80 -7.02
N SER A 110 -15.74 -8.56 -7.54
CA SER A 110 -16.02 -9.94 -7.10
C SER A 110 -14.81 -10.88 -7.27
N ALA A 111 -14.13 -10.84 -8.42
CA ALA A 111 -12.91 -11.61 -8.63
C ALA A 111 -11.74 -11.17 -7.72
N GLY A 112 -11.76 -9.91 -7.24
CA GLY A 112 -10.78 -9.37 -6.31
C GLY A 112 -11.03 -9.83 -4.87
N GLN A 113 -12.30 -9.90 -4.45
CA GLN A 113 -12.70 -10.54 -3.21
C GLN A 113 -12.29 -12.03 -3.18
N ILE A 114 -12.56 -12.77 -4.27
CA ILE A 114 -12.16 -14.19 -4.41
C ILE A 114 -10.63 -14.35 -4.34
N ALA A 115 -9.87 -13.53 -5.06
CA ALA A 115 -8.40 -13.58 -5.03
C ALA A 115 -7.83 -13.22 -3.65
N PHE A 116 -8.40 -12.22 -2.96
CA PHE A 116 -8.00 -11.82 -1.61
C PHE A 116 -8.34 -12.88 -0.56
N GLN A 117 -9.53 -13.51 -0.66
CA GLN A 117 -9.90 -14.63 0.20
C GLN A 117 -8.95 -15.81 -0.02
N TRP A 118 -8.68 -16.21 -1.27
CA TRP A 118 -7.74 -17.29 -1.57
C TRP A 118 -6.34 -17.04 -0.99
N ALA A 119 -5.82 -15.81 -1.10
CA ALA A 119 -4.55 -15.42 -0.52
C ALA A 119 -4.57 -15.45 1.02
N THR A 120 -5.69 -15.02 1.62
CA THR A 120 -5.91 -15.10 3.08
C THR A 120 -5.94 -16.56 3.55
N GLU A 121 -6.61 -17.46 2.81
CA GLU A 121 -6.64 -18.89 3.12
C GLU A 121 -5.25 -19.54 3.02
N GLN A 122 -4.40 -19.15 2.05
CA GLN A 122 -3.03 -19.64 2.01
C GLN A 122 -2.22 -19.16 3.22
N LEU A 123 -2.40 -17.91 3.64
CA LEU A 123 -1.75 -17.37 4.83
C LEU A 123 -2.22 -18.10 6.10
N VAL A 124 -3.52 -18.34 6.28
CA VAL A 124 -4.05 -19.08 7.44
C VAL A 124 -3.48 -20.51 7.50
N ARG A 125 -3.53 -21.27 6.40
CA ARG A 125 -2.95 -22.62 6.32
C ARG A 125 -1.45 -22.64 6.64
N PHE A 126 -0.75 -21.57 6.26
CA PHE A 126 0.67 -21.41 6.53
C PHE A 126 0.96 -21.11 8.01
N LEU A 127 0.12 -20.30 8.66
CA LEU A 127 0.19 -20.05 10.10
C LEU A 127 -0.20 -21.32 10.90
N ASP A 128 -1.15 -22.12 10.41
CA ASP A 128 -1.55 -23.41 11.01
C ASP A 128 -0.38 -24.42 11.07
N TYR A 129 0.52 -24.45 10.08
CA TYR A 129 1.73 -25.28 10.17
C TYR A 129 2.62 -24.91 11.37
N THR A 130 2.58 -23.66 11.83
CA THR A 130 3.26 -23.26 13.08
C THR A 130 2.69 -24.02 14.28
N SER A 131 1.40 -24.35 14.31
CA SER A 131 0.77 -25.09 15.41
C SER A 131 1.38 -26.49 15.61
N ASN A 132 1.91 -27.10 14.54
CA ASN A 132 2.65 -28.36 14.66
C ASN A 132 4.03 -28.13 15.30
N GLY A 133 4.69 -27.02 14.94
CA GLY A 133 5.95 -26.58 15.57
C GLY A 133 5.78 -26.19 17.04
N THR A 134 4.69 -25.50 17.43
CA THR A 134 4.42 -25.16 18.83
C THR A 134 4.13 -26.40 19.67
N THR A 135 3.39 -27.37 19.11
CA THR A 135 3.12 -28.65 19.78
C THR A 135 4.39 -29.50 19.91
N PHE A 136 5.32 -29.43 18.96
CA PHE A 136 6.64 -30.09 19.08
C PHE A 136 7.51 -29.47 20.18
N VAL A 137 7.54 -28.14 20.31
CA VAL A 137 8.42 -27.43 21.28
C VAL A 137 7.81 -27.36 22.69
N PHE A 138 6.48 -27.18 22.81
CA PHE A 138 5.77 -26.92 24.07
C PHE A 138 4.74 -28.00 24.44
N GLY A 139 4.64 -29.09 23.68
CA GLY A 139 3.68 -30.17 23.94
C GLY A 139 2.23 -29.69 23.95
N PHE A 140 1.51 -30.02 25.02
CA PHE A 140 0.09 -29.68 25.19
C PHE A 140 -0.16 -28.27 25.75
N VAL A 141 0.87 -27.48 26.09
CA VAL A 141 0.69 -26.14 26.69
C VAL A 141 -0.08 -25.14 25.80
N PRO A 142 0.13 -25.04 24.47
CA PRO A 142 -0.65 -24.12 23.62
C PRO A 142 -2.08 -24.61 23.30
N ARG A 143 -2.37 -25.90 23.50
CA ARG A 143 -3.71 -26.49 23.31
C ARG A 143 -3.95 -27.56 24.40
N PRO A 144 -4.23 -27.16 25.65
CA PRO A 144 -4.54 -28.11 26.71
C PRO A 144 -5.83 -28.87 26.37
N PRO A 145 -6.00 -30.12 26.85
CA PRO A 145 -7.25 -30.85 26.66
C PRO A 145 -8.41 -30.11 27.36
N ASN A 146 -9.60 -30.17 26.77
CA ASN A 146 -10.81 -29.42 27.16
C ASN A 146 -11.46 -29.88 28.50
N ILE A 147 -10.65 -30.19 29.52
CA ILE A 147 -11.10 -30.67 30.83
C ILE A 147 -11.65 -29.51 31.68
N CYS A 148 -11.10 -28.31 31.52
CA CYS A 148 -11.45 -27.13 32.34
C CYS A 148 -11.94 -25.92 31.52
N GLY A 149 -12.06 -26.01 30.19
CA GLY A 149 -12.41 -24.89 29.32
C GLY A 149 -11.38 -23.75 29.26
N ILE A 150 -10.15 -23.98 29.75
CA ILE A 150 -9.07 -22.99 29.76
C ILE A 150 -8.33 -23.04 28.41
N GLU A 151 -8.31 -21.94 27.67
CA GLU A 151 -7.50 -21.81 26.44
C GLU A 151 -5.99 -21.70 26.75
N GLY A 152 -5.14 -22.12 25.80
CA GLY A 152 -3.68 -22.02 25.93
C GLY A 152 -3.22 -20.56 26.11
N PRO A 153 -2.26 -20.27 27.01
CA PRO A 153 -1.87 -18.89 27.29
C PRO A 153 -1.35 -18.19 26.03
N PHE A 154 -1.75 -16.92 25.82
CA PHE A 154 -1.38 -16.10 24.66
C PHE A 154 0.11 -16.18 24.28
N SER A 155 0.99 -16.24 25.29
CA SER A 155 2.44 -16.39 25.11
C SER A 155 2.84 -17.63 24.29
N PHE A 156 2.16 -18.77 24.47
CA PHE A 156 2.47 -20.03 23.77
C PHE A 156 1.67 -20.21 22.48
N THR A 157 0.50 -19.57 22.38
CA THR A 157 -0.33 -19.60 21.17
C THR A 157 0.17 -18.62 20.11
N SER A 158 0.57 -17.40 20.49
CA SER A 158 0.82 -16.30 19.54
C SER A 158 2.29 -15.94 19.34
N LEU A 159 3.16 -16.01 20.37
CA LEU A 159 4.58 -15.64 20.18
C LEU A 159 5.33 -16.57 19.21
N PRO A 160 5.11 -17.90 19.20
CA PRO A 160 5.81 -18.76 18.24
C PRO A 160 5.44 -18.50 16.79
N ILE A 161 4.21 -18.04 16.53
CA ILE A 161 3.76 -17.60 15.19
C ILE A 161 4.56 -16.39 14.72
N ILE A 162 4.81 -15.43 15.62
CA ILE A 162 5.66 -14.26 15.35
C ILE A 162 7.12 -14.69 15.12
N ILE A 163 7.65 -15.62 15.91
CA ILE A 163 9.03 -16.12 15.78
C ILE A 163 9.23 -16.86 14.45
N PHE A 164 8.28 -17.72 14.06
CA PHE A 164 8.30 -18.43 12.78
C PHE A 164 8.22 -17.45 11.60
N PHE A 165 7.27 -16.50 11.63
CA PHE A 165 7.17 -15.48 10.59
C PHE A 165 8.43 -14.59 10.50
N ALA A 166 9.07 -14.28 11.64
CA ALA A 166 10.31 -13.51 11.67
C ALA A 166 11.50 -14.26 11.05
N SER A 167 11.65 -15.56 11.29
CA SER A 167 12.74 -16.35 10.68
C SER A 167 12.58 -16.47 9.15
N LEU A 168 11.34 -16.63 8.68
CA LEU A 168 10.99 -16.64 7.26
C LEU A 168 11.23 -15.29 6.58
N CYS A 169 10.80 -14.19 7.22
CA CYS A 169 11.12 -12.84 6.76
C CYS A 169 12.63 -12.63 6.66
N SER A 170 13.40 -13.05 7.67
CA SER A 170 14.87 -13.01 7.65
C SER A 170 15.45 -13.80 6.46
N THR A 171 14.92 -14.99 6.17
CA THR A 171 15.28 -15.77 4.97
C THR A 171 14.96 -15.01 3.68
N PHE A 172 13.79 -14.36 3.56
CA PHE A 172 13.45 -13.57 2.37
C PHE A 172 14.28 -12.28 2.21
N TYR A 173 14.75 -11.68 3.31
CA TYR A 173 15.74 -10.59 3.28
C TYR A 173 17.12 -11.08 2.82
N TYR A 174 17.58 -12.25 3.30
CA TYR A 174 18.84 -12.85 2.86
C TYR A 174 18.81 -13.23 1.37
N LEU A 175 17.69 -13.78 0.89
CA LEU A 175 17.47 -14.12 -0.52
C LEU A 175 17.23 -12.90 -1.44
N GLY A 176 17.22 -11.67 -0.91
CA GLY A 176 17.01 -10.44 -1.69
C GLY A 176 15.59 -10.22 -2.21
N VAL A 177 14.65 -11.11 -1.87
CA VAL A 177 13.27 -11.13 -2.40
C VAL A 177 12.51 -9.89 -1.95
N VAL A 178 12.64 -9.51 -0.68
CA VAL A 178 11.96 -8.33 -0.14
C VAL A 178 12.50 -7.05 -0.78
N GLN A 179 13.82 -6.94 -0.93
CA GLN A 179 14.48 -5.79 -1.56
C GLN A 179 14.05 -5.62 -3.02
N TRP A 180 13.98 -6.73 -3.78
CA TRP A 180 13.45 -6.72 -5.15
C TRP A 180 11.99 -6.23 -5.18
N PHE A 181 11.14 -6.76 -4.30
CA PHE A 181 9.72 -6.42 -4.22
C PHE A 181 9.48 -4.94 -3.84
N LEU A 182 10.18 -4.46 -2.79
CA LEU A 182 10.17 -3.06 -2.36
C LEU A 182 10.57 -2.13 -3.51
N LEU A 183 11.63 -2.46 -4.26
CA LEU A 183 12.07 -1.67 -5.42
C LEU A 183 11.03 -1.66 -6.55
N LYS A 184 10.34 -2.78 -6.83
CA LYS A 184 9.25 -2.80 -7.84
C LYS A 184 8.08 -1.92 -7.41
N MET A 185 7.66 -1.99 -6.15
CA MET A 185 6.61 -1.13 -5.61
C MET A 185 7.02 0.34 -5.59
N ALA A 186 8.25 0.65 -5.18
CA ALA A 186 8.80 2.00 -5.17
C ALA A 186 8.80 2.64 -6.56
N ILE A 187 9.22 1.90 -7.61
CA ILE A 187 9.19 2.38 -9.00
C ILE A 187 7.73 2.61 -9.48
N CYS A 188 6.79 1.75 -9.09
CA CYS A 188 5.37 1.92 -9.41
C CYS A 188 4.78 3.18 -8.77
N LEU A 189 5.09 3.42 -7.49
CA LEU A 189 4.68 4.61 -6.75
C LEU A 189 5.34 5.88 -7.30
N GLN A 190 6.65 5.84 -7.57
CA GLN A 190 7.41 6.95 -8.15
C GLN A 190 6.84 7.38 -9.50
N TYR A 191 6.55 6.40 -10.38
CA TYR A 191 5.97 6.67 -11.70
C TYR A 191 4.57 7.29 -11.58
N SER A 192 3.69 6.74 -10.73
CA SER A 192 2.32 7.25 -10.56
C SER A 192 2.25 8.64 -9.90
N MET A 193 3.00 8.88 -8.80
CA MET A 193 2.94 10.15 -8.06
C MET A 193 3.85 11.26 -8.61
N GLY A 194 4.93 10.92 -9.32
CA GLY A 194 5.97 11.87 -9.73
C GLY A 194 6.88 12.34 -8.59
N THR A 195 6.93 11.58 -7.50
CA THR A 195 7.85 11.75 -6.35
C THR A 195 9.29 11.36 -6.71
N THR A 196 10.25 11.69 -5.85
CA THR A 196 11.64 11.20 -6.00
C THR A 196 11.73 9.70 -5.73
N ALA A 197 12.77 9.06 -6.26
CA ALA A 197 13.02 7.63 -6.00
C ALA A 197 13.22 7.34 -4.50
N ALA A 198 13.92 8.25 -3.78
CA ALA A 198 14.11 8.18 -2.35
C ALA A 198 12.77 8.25 -1.59
N GLU A 199 11.97 9.31 -1.77
CA GLU A 199 10.65 9.44 -1.11
C GLU A 199 9.75 8.22 -1.38
N SER A 200 9.77 7.69 -2.61
CA SER A 200 8.92 6.58 -3.03
C SER A 200 9.37 5.24 -2.43
N LEU A 201 10.68 4.99 -2.36
CA LEU A 201 11.24 3.83 -1.66
C LEU A 201 10.98 3.94 -0.16
N ASN A 202 11.14 5.13 0.41
CA ASN A 202 10.90 5.42 1.82
C ASN A 202 9.44 5.13 2.19
N ALA A 203 8.49 5.66 1.42
CA ALA A 203 7.05 5.47 1.63
C ALA A 203 6.58 4.01 1.47
N VAL A 204 7.24 3.22 0.62
CA VAL A 204 6.97 1.78 0.50
C VAL A 204 7.62 1.02 1.66
N ALA A 205 8.87 1.34 2.03
CA ALA A 205 9.60 0.69 3.10
C ALA A 205 8.88 0.79 4.46
N SER A 206 8.32 1.95 4.82
CA SER A 206 7.60 2.11 6.10
C SER A 206 6.32 1.26 6.23
N VAL A 207 5.73 0.83 5.11
CA VAL A 207 4.55 -0.06 5.11
C VAL A 207 4.93 -1.51 5.45
N PHE A 208 6.15 -1.96 5.10
CA PHE A 208 6.59 -3.35 5.28
C PHE A 208 7.58 -3.55 6.44
N LEU A 209 8.40 -2.54 6.74
CA LEU A 209 9.41 -2.57 7.83
C LEU A 209 8.97 -1.78 9.08
N GLY A 210 7.92 -0.97 8.97
CA GLY A 210 7.48 -0.07 10.04
C GLY A 210 8.36 1.20 10.16
N PRO A 211 8.05 2.08 11.14
CA PRO A 211 8.68 3.40 11.24
C PRO A 211 10.10 3.38 11.83
N VAL A 212 10.51 2.31 12.50
CA VAL A 212 11.79 2.26 13.26
C VAL A 212 13.04 2.09 12.38
N THR A 213 12.90 1.60 11.14
CA THR A 213 14.04 1.40 10.24
C THR A 213 14.36 2.61 9.36
N HIS A 214 13.56 3.67 9.41
CA HIS A 214 13.69 4.86 8.55
C HIS A 214 14.82 5.81 8.95
N GLN A 215 15.28 5.80 10.21
CA GLN A 215 16.18 6.82 10.74
C GLN A 215 17.68 6.56 10.45
N TYR A 216 18.00 5.57 9.62
CA TYR A 216 19.36 5.07 9.38
C TYR A 216 19.69 4.88 7.88
N MET A 217 18.95 5.55 6.98
CA MET A 217 19.16 5.57 5.52
C MET A 217 19.12 7.01 5.00
#